data_AF-A0A920MQ02-F1
#
_entry.id   AF-A0A920MQ02-F1
#
_cell.length_a   1.000
_cell.length_b   1.000
_cell.length_c   1.000
_cell.angle_alpha   90.00
_cell.angle_beta   90.00
_cell.angle_gamma   90.00
#
_symmetry.space_group_name_H-M   'P 1'
#
loop_
_entity.id
_entity.type
_entity.pdbx_description
1 polymer ?
#
loop_
_entity_poly.entity_id
_entity_poly.type
_entity_poly.pdbx_seq_one_letter_code
_entity_poly.pdbx_strand_id
1 'polypeptide(L)'
;MLTLNREDFLEVLHEYPTIAIQLVKEMAGRLRKSDRQIASLSLSDAEKRITMCIIRFADDQGVIKNGKVVFPKLLSRKILQIWQVLQKRPFLGLSIFEKEKFLERNGRELIILDYKKFIKEFDS
;
A
#
# COMPACT_ATOMS: atom_id res chain seq x y z
N MET A 1 15.51 13.16 -28.08
CA MET A 1 15.63 13.84 -26.77
C MET A 1 15.64 15.32 -27.06
N LEU A 2 14.66 16.07 -26.53
CA LEU A 2 14.62 17.53 -26.67
C LEU A 2 15.37 18.12 -25.47
N THR A 3 16.39 18.92 -25.70
CA THR A 3 17.19 19.58 -24.66
C THR A 3 17.14 21.07 -24.88
N LEU A 4 16.89 21.83 -23.81
CA LEU A 4 16.87 23.28 -23.83
C LEU A 4 18.06 23.79 -23.01
N ASN A 5 18.71 24.85 -23.48
CA ASN A 5 19.77 25.50 -22.72
C ASN A 5 19.16 26.12 -21.44
N ARG A 6 19.97 26.20 -20.38
CA ARG A 6 19.54 26.76 -19.09
C ARG A 6 19.09 28.22 -19.23
N GLU A 7 19.80 29.00 -20.01
CA GLU A 7 19.53 30.43 -20.21
C GLU A 7 18.17 30.63 -20.89
N ASP A 8 17.96 29.99 -22.05
CA ASP A 8 16.69 30.02 -22.78
C ASP A 8 15.52 29.49 -21.93
N PHE A 9 15.76 28.46 -21.11
CA PHE A 9 14.75 27.94 -20.19
C PHE A 9 14.35 28.97 -19.14
N LEU A 10 15.31 29.67 -18.54
CA LEU A 10 15.04 30.70 -17.54
C LEU A 10 14.30 31.89 -18.16
N GLU A 11 14.69 32.31 -19.37
CA GLU A 11 14.00 33.36 -20.11
C GLU A 11 12.52 33.01 -20.35
N VAL A 12 12.23 31.79 -20.82
CA VAL A 12 10.87 31.29 -21.02
C VAL A 12 10.07 31.24 -19.69
N LEU A 13 10.71 30.86 -18.58
CA LEU A 13 10.04 30.87 -17.28
C LEU A 13 9.71 32.29 -16.79
N HIS A 14 10.54 33.27 -17.13
CA HIS A 14 10.29 34.68 -16.82
C HIS A 14 9.19 35.28 -17.71
N GLU A 15 9.19 34.98 -19.01
CA GLU A 15 8.17 35.45 -19.96
C GLU A 15 6.82 34.77 -19.74
N TYR A 16 6.81 33.49 -19.34
CA TYR A 16 5.60 32.69 -19.15
C TYR A 16 5.55 32.01 -17.77
N PRO A 17 5.25 32.76 -16.69
CA PRO A 17 5.21 32.21 -15.32
C PRO A 17 4.24 31.06 -15.09
N THR A 18 3.19 30.93 -15.91
CA THR A 18 2.24 29.82 -15.87
C THR A 18 2.90 28.47 -16.15
N ILE A 19 3.96 28.45 -16.97
CA ILE A 19 4.77 27.26 -17.25
C ILE A 19 5.50 26.82 -15.97
N ALA A 20 6.05 27.77 -15.19
CA ALA A 20 6.71 27.46 -13.92
C ALA A 20 5.75 26.79 -12.92
N ILE A 21 4.51 27.28 -12.82
CA ILE A 21 3.48 26.70 -11.94
C ILE A 21 3.16 25.26 -12.36
N GLN A 22 2.98 25.02 -13.66
CA GLN A 22 2.73 23.68 -14.19
C GLN A 22 3.91 22.74 -13.94
N LEU A 23 5.15 23.24 -14.11
CA LEU A 23 6.36 22.47 -13.87
C LEU A 23 6.47 22.06 -12.39
N VAL A 24 6.24 22.98 -11.45
CA VAL A 24 6.24 22.66 -10.01
C VAL A 24 5.15 21.64 -9.67
N LYS A 25 3.96 21.76 -10.27
CA LYS A 25 2.88 20.79 -10.09
C LYS A 25 3.27 19.39 -10.58
N GLU A 26 3.89 19.30 -11.76
CA GLU A 26 4.40 18.05 -12.32
C GLU A 26 5.53 17.45 -11.47
N MET A 27 6.49 18.27 -11.04
CA MET A 27 7.58 17.82 -10.17
C MET A 27 7.06 17.31 -8.82
N ALA A 28 6.13 18.04 -8.18
CA ALA A 28 5.51 17.61 -6.92
C ALA A 28 4.63 16.36 -7.11
N GLY A 29 4.01 16.18 -8.29
CA GLY A 29 3.29 14.96 -8.65
C GLY A 29 4.23 13.75 -8.78
N ARG A 30 5.36 13.93 -9.48
CA ARG A 30 6.40 12.92 -9.65
C ARG A 30 7.05 12.55 -8.32
N LEU A 31 7.33 13.51 -7.46
CA LEU A 31 7.87 13.29 -6.12
C LEU A 31 6.94 12.40 -5.28
N ARG A 32 5.64 12.75 -5.19
CA ARG A 32 4.65 11.92 -4.48
C ARG A 32 4.49 10.53 -5.08
N LYS A 33 4.66 10.37 -6.40
CA LYS A 33 4.65 9.06 -7.05
C LYS A 33 5.88 8.25 -6.65
N SER A 34 7.06 8.87 -6.63
CA SER A 34 8.30 8.26 -6.17
C SER A 34 8.23 7.86 -4.69
N ASP A 35 7.71 8.73 -3.82
CA ASP A 35 7.54 8.42 -2.39
C ASP A 35 6.61 7.22 -2.17
N ARG A 36 5.53 7.14 -2.94
CA ARG A 36 4.62 5.98 -2.92
C ARG A 36 5.27 4.72 -3.47
N GLN A 37 6.09 4.83 -4.51
CA GLN A 37 6.84 3.71 -5.06
C GLN A 37 7.91 3.21 -4.08
N ILE A 38 8.61 4.12 -3.41
CA ILE A 38 9.58 3.79 -2.34
C ILE A 38 8.85 3.12 -1.17
N ALA A 39 7.70 3.65 -0.75
CA ALA A 39 6.89 3.05 0.31
C ALA A 39 6.29 1.69 -0.08
N SER A 40 5.95 1.46 -1.36
CA SER A 40 5.43 0.17 -1.83
C SER A 40 6.52 -0.88 -2.09
N LEU A 41 7.75 -0.45 -2.41
CA LEU A 41 8.91 -1.35 -2.63
C LEU A 41 9.50 -1.89 -1.33
N SER A 42 9.12 -1.32 -0.19
CA SER A 42 9.47 -1.81 1.14
C SER A 42 8.21 -1.79 1.97
N LEU A 43 7.48 -2.91 2.03
CA LEU A 43 6.56 -3.11 3.17
C LEU A 43 7.33 -2.70 4.41
N SER A 44 6.78 -1.77 5.19
CA SER A 44 7.35 -1.43 6.48
C SER A 44 7.49 -2.70 7.33
N ASP A 45 8.45 -2.77 8.25
CA ASP A 45 8.61 -3.94 9.13
C ASP A 45 7.29 -4.32 9.83
N ALA A 46 6.44 -3.33 10.12
CA ALA A 46 5.10 -3.56 10.62
C ALA A 46 4.24 -4.32 9.59
N GLU A 47 4.13 -3.82 8.35
CA GLU A 47 3.34 -4.46 7.29
C GLU A 47 3.83 -5.88 6.99
N LYS A 48 5.14 -6.11 6.91
CA LYS A 48 5.69 -7.48 6.76
C LYS A 48 5.26 -8.39 7.90
N ARG A 49 5.34 -7.91 9.15
CA ARG A 49 4.93 -8.69 10.33
C ARG A 49 3.42 -8.96 10.36
N ILE A 50 2.61 -8.00 9.93
CA ILE A 50 1.17 -8.17 9.82
C ILE A 50 0.83 -9.17 8.72
N THR A 51 1.48 -9.09 7.57
CA THR A 51 1.31 -10.04 6.48
C THR A 51 1.70 -11.45 6.90
N MET A 52 2.86 -11.62 7.55
CA MET A 52 3.27 -12.91 8.13
C MET A 52 2.26 -13.42 9.18
N CYS A 53 1.71 -12.55 10.03
CA CYS A 53 0.65 -12.94 10.95
C CYS A 53 -0.62 -13.38 10.22
N ILE A 54 -1.05 -12.65 9.19
CA ILE A 54 -2.23 -13.00 8.38
C ILE A 54 -2.03 -14.36 7.69
N ILE A 55 -0.85 -14.61 7.12
CA ILE A 55 -0.49 -15.90 6.49
C ILE A 55 -0.52 -17.02 7.54
N ARG A 56 0.16 -16.86 8.68
CA ARG A 56 0.14 -17.85 9.76
C ARG A 56 -1.27 -18.14 10.26
N PHE A 57 -2.10 -17.11 10.44
CA PHE A 57 -3.48 -17.31 10.86
C PHE A 57 -4.32 -17.99 9.77
N ALA A 58 -4.02 -17.77 8.50
CA ALA A 58 -4.68 -18.44 7.39
C ALA A 58 -4.31 -19.93 7.36
N ASP A 59 -3.03 -20.25 7.58
CA ASP A 59 -2.54 -21.63 7.65
C ASP A 59 -3.07 -22.37 8.89
N ASP A 60 -3.04 -21.72 10.07
CA ASP A 60 -3.42 -22.36 11.34
C ASP A 60 -4.94 -22.49 11.52
N GLN A 61 -5.71 -21.48 11.10
CA GLN A 61 -7.10 -21.29 11.49
C GLN A 61 -8.00 -20.71 10.38
N GLY A 62 -7.46 -20.57 9.15
CA GLY A 62 -8.22 -20.09 8.00
C GLY A 62 -9.24 -21.12 7.54
N VAL A 63 -10.50 -20.70 7.38
CA VAL A 63 -11.51 -21.57 6.77
C VAL A 63 -11.57 -21.25 5.28
N ILE A 64 -11.13 -22.20 4.45
CA ILE A 64 -11.20 -22.07 3.00
C ILE A 64 -12.66 -22.28 2.56
N LYS A 65 -13.27 -21.25 1.96
CA LYS A 65 -14.60 -21.34 1.32
C LYS A 65 -14.50 -20.79 -0.10
N ASN A 66 -14.80 -21.63 -1.11
CA ASN A 66 -14.81 -21.26 -2.53
C ASN A 66 -13.54 -20.54 -3.02
N GLY A 67 -12.35 -21.02 -2.61
CA GLY A 67 -11.07 -20.43 -2.99
C GLY A 67 -10.69 -19.14 -2.24
N LYS A 68 -11.53 -18.68 -1.31
CA LYS A 68 -11.27 -17.54 -0.42
C LYS A 68 -10.96 -18.04 0.99
N VAL A 69 -10.02 -17.40 1.67
CA VAL A 69 -9.73 -17.69 3.09
C VAL A 69 -10.54 -16.71 3.92
N VAL A 70 -11.48 -17.23 4.71
CA VAL A 70 -12.30 -16.42 5.61
C VAL A 70 -11.75 -16.54 7.03
N PHE A 71 -11.42 -15.40 7.62
CA PHE A 71 -11.02 -15.32 9.02
C PHE A 71 -12.25 -15.17 9.93
N PRO A 72 -12.44 -16.07 10.91
CA PRO A 72 -13.46 -15.90 11.93
C PRO A 72 -13.26 -14.58 12.69
N LYS A 73 -14.36 -13.98 13.14
CA LYS A 73 -14.40 -12.70 13.88
C LYS A 73 -13.37 -12.56 15.02
N LEU A 74 -13.06 -13.66 15.72
CA LEU A 74 -12.06 -13.69 16.79
C LEU A 74 -10.62 -13.51 16.25
N LEU A 75 -10.34 -14.10 15.10
CA LEU A 75 -9.05 -14.06 14.42
C LEU A 75 -8.79 -12.68 13.81
N SER A 76 -9.82 -12.08 13.19
CA SER A 76 -9.79 -10.68 12.73
C SER A 76 -9.47 -9.69 13.85
N ARG A 77 -10.00 -9.93 15.06
CA ARG A 77 -9.73 -9.08 16.23
C ARG A 77 -8.30 -9.26 16.76
N LYS A 78 -7.76 -10.48 16.75
CA LYS A 78 -6.36 -10.76 17.13
C LYS A 78 -5.37 -10.11 16.17
N ILE A 79 -5.60 -10.22 14.86
CA ILE A 79 -4.80 -9.54 13.83
C ILE A 79 -4.79 -8.04 14.08
N LEU A 80 -5.95 -7.45 14.36
CA LEU A 80 -6.07 -6.02 14.68
C LEU A 80 -5.33 -5.61 15.96
N GLN A 81 -5.41 -6.42 17.03
CA GLN A 81 -4.68 -6.15 18.27
C GLN A 81 -3.17 -6.20 18.08
N ILE A 82 -2.66 -7.24 17.41
CA ILE A 82 -1.23 -7.34 17.09
C ILE A 82 -0.81 -6.12 16.29
N TRP A 83 -1.55 -5.78 15.23
CA TRP A 83 -1.34 -4.60 14.41
C TRP A 83 -1.24 -3.29 15.23
N GLN A 84 -2.16 -3.09 16.18
CA GLN A 84 -2.17 -1.91 17.07
C GLN A 84 -0.98 -1.85 18.01
N VAL A 85 -0.46 -2.99 18.47
CA VAL A 85 0.76 -3.05 19.28
C VAL A 85 1.99 -2.72 18.42
N LEU A 86 1.99 -3.10 17.15
CA LEU A 86 3.13 -2.90 16.24
C LEU A 86 3.23 -1.47 15.69
N GLN A 87 2.11 -0.82 15.40
CA GLN A 87 2.08 0.60 15.05
C GLN A 87 1.62 1.43 16.23
N LYS A 88 2.50 2.29 16.76
CA LYS A 88 2.14 3.37 17.72
C LYS A 88 1.12 4.40 17.16
N ARG A 89 0.53 4.18 15.97
CA ARG A 89 -0.52 4.99 15.33
C ARG A 89 -1.69 4.09 14.89
N PRO A 90 -2.95 4.55 15.01
CA PRO A 90 -4.10 3.74 14.67
C PRO A 90 -4.36 3.66 13.14
N PHE A 91 -4.71 2.45 12.74
CA PHE A 91 -5.35 1.92 11.53
C PHE A 91 -5.15 2.66 10.19
N LEU A 92 -3.97 2.49 9.56
CA LEU A 92 -3.76 2.88 8.15
C LEU A 92 -3.40 1.69 7.24
N GLY A 93 -2.72 0.66 7.75
CA GLY A 93 -2.14 -0.43 6.94
C GLY A 93 -3.17 -1.35 6.26
N LEU A 94 -4.29 -1.68 6.91
CA LEU A 94 -5.32 -2.55 6.31
C LEU A 94 -6.01 -1.90 5.11
N SER A 95 -6.13 -0.58 5.10
CA SER A 95 -6.72 0.17 3.97
C SER A 95 -5.89 0.04 2.68
N ILE A 96 -4.59 -0.25 2.78
CA ILE A 96 -3.72 -0.47 1.62
C ILE A 96 -4.08 -1.82 0.99
N PHE A 97 -4.21 -2.87 1.80
CA PHE A 97 -4.60 -4.19 1.32
C PHE A 97 -6.04 -4.27 0.80
N GLU A 98 -6.97 -3.47 1.36
CA GLU A 98 -8.33 -3.31 0.84
C GLU A 98 -8.34 -2.57 -0.52
N LYS A 99 -7.53 -1.52 -0.67
CA LYS A 99 -7.39 -0.77 -1.93
C LYS A 99 -6.75 -1.60 -3.05
N GLU A 100 -5.80 -2.44 -2.70
CA GLU A 100 -5.09 -3.33 -3.64
C GLU A 100 -5.88 -4.62 -3.96
N LYS A 101 -7.14 -4.74 -3.48
CA LYS A 101 -8.03 -5.91 -3.67
C LYS A 101 -7.45 -7.25 -3.20
N PHE A 102 -6.55 -7.24 -2.23
CA PHE A 102 -6.06 -8.48 -1.61
C PHE A 102 -6.96 -8.95 -0.48
N LEU A 103 -7.53 -8.00 0.28
CA LEU A 103 -8.41 -8.26 1.41
C LEU A 103 -9.76 -7.58 1.19
N GLU A 104 -10.84 -8.27 1.53
CA GLU A 104 -12.19 -7.74 1.58
C GLU A 104 -12.74 -7.89 2.99
N ARG A 105 -13.43 -6.86 3.49
CA ARG A 105 -13.99 -6.86 4.83
C ARG A 105 -15.50 -6.95 4.78
N ASN A 106 -16.03 -8.09 5.21
CA ASN A 106 -17.47 -8.28 5.37
C ASN A 106 -17.86 -8.04 6.84
N GLY A 107 -18.06 -6.76 7.19
CA GLY A 107 -18.35 -6.32 8.56
C GLY A 107 -17.21 -6.59 9.55
N ARG A 108 -17.30 -7.70 10.30
CA ARG A 108 -16.29 -8.11 11.29
C ARG A 108 -15.45 -9.32 10.83
N GLU A 109 -15.73 -9.84 9.64
CA GLU A 109 -14.98 -10.92 9.02
C GLU A 109 -14.02 -10.34 7.98
N LEU A 110 -12.81 -10.88 7.95
CA LEU A 110 -11.79 -10.51 6.99
C LEU A 110 -11.67 -11.66 5.99
N ILE A 111 -11.65 -11.34 4.70
CA ILE A 111 -11.66 -12.33 3.62
C ILE A 111 -10.45 -12.07 2.74
N ILE A 112 -9.59 -13.07 2.55
CA ILE A 112 -8.57 -13.05 1.52
C ILE A 112 -9.23 -13.46 0.20
N LEU A 113 -9.19 -12.57 -0.78
CA LEU A 113 -9.83 -12.78 -2.08
C LEU A 113 -9.10 -13.82 -2.94
N ASP A 114 -7.78 -13.81 -2.91
CA ASP A 114 -6.92 -14.77 -3.61
C ASP A 114 -5.68 -15.10 -2.75
N TYR A 115 -5.75 -16.23 -2.05
CA TYR A 115 -4.68 -16.67 -1.14
C TYR A 115 -3.38 -17.01 -1.87
N LYS A 116 -3.48 -17.61 -3.07
CA LYS A 116 -2.29 -18.04 -3.83
C LYS A 116 -1.52 -16.84 -4.35
N LYS A 117 -2.24 -15.83 -4.83
CA LYS A 117 -1.62 -14.56 -5.25
C LYS A 117 -1.02 -13.81 -4.06
N PHE A 118 -1.68 -13.84 -2.91
CA PHE A 118 -1.20 -13.20 -1.69
C PHE A 118 0.13 -13.78 -1.19
N ILE A 119 0.27 -15.11 -1.10
CA ILE A 119 1.54 -15.75 -0.72
C ILE A 119 2.65 -15.39 -1.72
N LYS A 120 2.37 -15.48 -3.02
CA LYS A 120 3.38 -15.22 -4.06
C LYS A 120 3.94 -13.79 -4.03
N GLU A 121 3.12 -12.83 -3.62
CA GLU A 121 3.51 -11.41 -3.55
C GLU A 121 4.25 -11.05 -2.26
N PHE A 122 4.02 -11.79 -1.16
CA PHE A 122 4.46 -11.37 0.18
C PHE A 122 5.34 -12.38 0.96
N ASP A 123 5.54 -13.59 0.45
CA ASP A 123 6.39 -14.64 1.05
C ASP A 123 7.76 -14.79 0.35
N SER A 124 8.23 -13.74 -0.34
CA SER A 124 9.57 -13.68 -0.98
C SER A 124 10.60 -12.92 -0.14
#